data_AF-A0A6B1GR96-F1
#
_entry.id   AF-A0A6B1GR96-F1
#
_cell.length_a   1.000
_cell.length_b   1.000
_cell.length_c   1.000
_cell.angle_alpha   90.00
_cell.angle_beta   90.00
_cell.angle_gamma   90.00
#
_symmetry.space_group_name_H-M   'P 1'
#
loop_
_entity.id
_entity.type
_entity.pdbx_description
1 polymer ?
#
loop_
_entity_poly.entity_id
_entity_poly.type
_entity_poly.pdbx_seq_one_letter_code
_entity_poly.pdbx_strand_id
1 'polypeptide(L)'
;MTDYDYDYDLFVIGAGSGGVRASRMAAGYGARVAVAEERYLGGTCVNVGCVPKKLLVCASTFADHYREAAGFGWTAEQPAFDWSELIANKNREIERLNGIYRGLLDSAGVELFEGRARLLDSHTVEIDAGGSSRSRVTADQILIAVGSWPDMPPIPGIEYAISSNEAFYLERLPEHVAVVGGGYIGVEFAGIFAGLGSRATLIYRGPLF
;
A
#
# COMPACT_ATOMS: atom_id res chain seq x y z
N MET A 1 17.05 -27.28 -27.68
CA MET A 1 17.24 -26.84 -26.30
C MET A 1 18.03 -25.54 -26.38
N THR A 2 17.39 -24.42 -26.10
CA THR A 2 18.11 -23.16 -25.89
C THR A 2 18.79 -23.27 -24.53
N ASP A 3 20.12 -23.34 -24.54
CA ASP A 3 20.93 -23.19 -23.33
C ASP A 3 20.75 -21.75 -22.86
N TYR A 4 20.26 -21.56 -21.65
CA TYR A 4 20.10 -20.23 -21.07
C TYR A 4 21.21 -20.02 -20.04
N ASP A 5 21.92 -18.90 -20.12
CA ASP A 5 23.02 -18.55 -19.20
C ASP A 5 22.51 -18.19 -17.78
N TYR A 6 21.21 -17.91 -17.64
CA TYR A 6 20.57 -17.49 -16.38
C TYR A 6 19.24 -18.20 -16.15
N ASP A 7 18.83 -18.33 -14.88
CA ASP A 7 17.54 -18.92 -14.49
C ASP A 7 16.36 -18.10 -15.05
N TYR A 8 16.49 -16.76 -15.04
CA TYR A 8 15.50 -15.81 -15.55
C TYR A 8 16.11 -14.78 -16.50
N ASP A 9 15.29 -14.27 -17.41
CA ASP A 9 15.67 -13.13 -18.24
C ASP A 9 15.48 -11.81 -17.45
N LEU A 10 14.46 -11.77 -16.57
CA LEU A 10 14.21 -10.64 -15.68
C LEU A 10 13.83 -11.12 -14.26
N PHE A 11 14.54 -10.63 -13.25
CA PHE A 11 14.12 -10.75 -11.85
C PHE A 11 13.70 -9.39 -11.30
N VAL A 12 12.53 -9.31 -10.69
CA VAL A 12 11.98 -8.07 -10.12
C VAL A 12 11.98 -8.15 -8.59
N ILE A 13 12.55 -7.15 -7.92
CA ILE A 13 12.55 -7.04 -6.46
C ILE A 13 11.46 -6.05 -6.04
N GLY A 14 10.36 -6.57 -5.47
CA GLY A 14 9.18 -5.84 -5.02
C GLY A 14 8.00 -5.95 -5.99
N ALA A 15 6.85 -6.42 -5.50
CA ALA A 15 5.61 -6.55 -6.27
C ALA A 15 4.62 -5.40 -5.99
N GLY A 16 5.15 -4.17 -5.93
CA GLY A 16 4.36 -2.94 -5.94
C GLY A 16 3.85 -2.57 -7.34
N SER A 17 3.30 -1.36 -7.47
CA SER A 17 2.71 -0.88 -8.73
C SER A 17 3.66 -0.97 -9.93
N GLY A 18 4.94 -0.60 -9.75
CA GLY A 18 5.96 -0.69 -10.80
C GLY A 18 6.37 -2.12 -11.08
N GLY A 19 6.69 -2.89 -10.03
CA GLY A 19 7.19 -4.25 -10.18
C GLY A 19 6.20 -5.20 -10.84
N VAL A 20 4.94 -5.22 -10.37
CA VAL A 20 3.89 -6.05 -10.98
C VAL A 20 3.70 -5.71 -12.45
N ARG A 21 3.68 -4.41 -12.79
CA ARG A 21 3.52 -3.99 -14.19
C ARG A 21 4.70 -4.46 -15.04
N ALA A 22 5.93 -4.22 -14.58
CA ALA A 22 7.12 -4.60 -15.31
C ALA A 22 7.16 -6.12 -15.56
N SER A 23 6.93 -6.92 -14.51
CA SER A 23 6.94 -8.37 -14.61
C SER A 23 5.92 -8.89 -15.62
N ARG A 24 4.66 -8.43 -15.52
CA ARG A 24 3.58 -8.85 -16.42
C ARG A 24 3.85 -8.49 -17.87
N MET A 25 4.34 -7.28 -18.12
CA MET A 25 4.60 -6.83 -19.49
C MET A 25 5.76 -7.61 -20.09
N ALA A 26 6.86 -7.78 -19.35
CA ALA A 26 8.01 -8.56 -19.82
C ALA A 26 7.64 -10.01 -20.14
N ALA A 27 6.89 -10.67 -19.25
CA ALA A 27 6.41 -12.03 -19.49
C ALA A 27 5.46 -12.11 -20.71
N GLY A 28 4.61 -11.10 -20.89
CA GLY A 28 3.74 -10.98 -22.08
C GLY A 28 4.50 -10.85 -23.40
N TYR A 29 5.78 -10.44 -23.38
CA TYR A 29 6.68 -10.44 -24.54
C TYR A 29 7.55 -11.71 -24.65
N GLY A 30 7.31 -12.71 -23.81
CA GLY A 30 7.98 -14.02 -23.86
C GLY A 30 9.22 -14.17 -22.98
N ALA A 31 9.54 -13.18 -22.13
CA ALA A 31 10.63 -13.31 -21.16
C ALA A 31 10.29 -14.28 -20.04
N ARG A 32 11.27 -15.04 -19.54
CA ARG A 32 11.18 -15.79 -18.29
C ARG A 32 11.35 -14.82 -17.13
N VAL A 33 10.30 -14.62 -16.35
CA VAL A 33 10.27 -13.58 -15.31
C VAL A 33 9.97 -14.18 -13.95
N ALA A 34 10.74 -13.73 -12.95
CA ALA A 34 10.44 -13.91 -11.55
C ALA A 34 10.26 -12.57 -10.84
N VAL A 35 9.48 -12.57 -9.75
CA VAL A 35 9.32 -11.44 -8.85
C VAL A 35 9.35 -11.90 -7.40
N ALA A 36 10.04 -11.16 -6.53
CA ALA A 36 10.01 -11.38 -5.09
C ALA A 36 9.22 -10.29 -4.37
N GLU A 37 8.37 -10.70 -3.43
CA GLU A 37 7.60 -9.80 -2.55
C GLU A 37 7.58 -10.35 -1.13
N GLU A 38 7.87 -9.50 -0.14
CA GLU A 38 8.02 -9.91 1.25
C GLU A 38 6.78 -9.65 2.11
N ARG A 39 5.85 -8.78 1.66
CA ARG A 39 4.67 -8.36 2.43
C ARG A 39 3.37 -8.63 1.70
N TYR A 40 2.96 -7.71 0.85
CA TYR A 40 1.60 -7.66 0.31
C TYR A 40 1.65 -7.34 -1.18
N LEU A 41 1.04 -8.21 -1.99
CA LEU A 41 0.96 -8.01 -3.43
C LEU A 41 0.20 -6.73 -3.79
N GLY A 42 0.70 -6.00 -4.78
CA GLY A 42 0.21 -4.66 -5.17
C GLY A 42 0.92 -3.52 -4.42
N GLY A 43 1.70 -3.84 -3.38
CA GLY A 43 2.56 -2.90 -2.64
C GLY A 43 1.80 -1.77 -1.94
N THR A 44 2.50 -0.66 -1.69
CA THR A 44 2.01 0.46 -0.86
C THR A 44 0.67 1.01 -1.34
N CYS A 45 0.51 1.29 -2.64
CA CYS A 45 -0.67 1.99 -3.15
C CYS A 45 -1.97 1.19 -2.92
N VAL A 46 -1.90 -0.15 -3.03
CA VAL A 46 -3.04 -1.04 -2.80
C VAL A 46 -3.30 -1.21 -1.31
N ASN A 47 -2.26 -1.44 -0.50
CA ASN A 47 -2.42 -1.94 0.86
C ASN A 47 -2.48 -0.82 1.92
N VAL A 48 -1.63 0.19 1.79
CA VAL A 48 -1.41 1.25 2.80
C VAL A 48 -1.21 2.62 2.15
N GLY A 49 -1.96 2.88 1.08
CA GLY A 49 -1.76 4.07 0.26
C GLY A 49 -3.04 4.48 -0.46
N CYS A 50 -2.94 4.67 -1.78
CA CYS A 50 -3.96 5.29 -2.60
C CYS A 50 -5.36 4.70 -2.42
N VAL A 51 -5.48 3.37 -2.45
CA VAL A 51 -6.77 2.66 -2.39
C VAL A 51 -7.46 2.85 -1.05
N PRO A 52 -6.88 2.43 0.10
CA PRO A 52 -7.53 2.62 1.39
C PRO A 52 -7.72 4.10 1.74
N LYS A 53 -6.76 4.97 1.36
CA LYS A 53 -6.93 6.43 1.47
C LYS A 53 -8.20 6.89 0.78
N LYS A 54 -8.40 6.51 -0.49
CA LYS A 54 -9.55 6.99 -1.26
C LYS A 54 -10.88 6.46 -0.70
N LEU A 55 -10.91 5.20 -0.23
CA LEU A 55 -12.08 4.64 0.44
C LEU A 55 -12.46 5.44 1.69
N LEU A 56 -11.47 5.79 2.53
CA LEU A 56 -11.70 6.60 3.73
C LEU A 56 -12.09 8.06 3.41
N VAL A 57 -11.50 8.67 2.36
CA VAL A 57 -11.93 10.00 1.88
C VAL A 57 -13.38 9.96 1.41
N CYS A 58 -13.79 8.94 0.64
CA CYS A 58 -15.19 8.82 0.24
C CYS A 58 -16.10 8.72 1.46
N ALA A 59 -15.75 7.87 2.44
CA ALA A 59 -16.49 7.73 3.69
C ALA A 59 -16.63 9.07 4.45
N SER A 60 -15.55 9.85 4.56
CA SER A 60 -15.55 11.12 5.30
C SER A 60 -16.42 12.20 4.68
N THR A 61 -16.75 12.11 3.39
CA THR A 61 -17.59 13.12 2.69
C THR A 61 -19.09 12.89 2.86
N PHE A 62 -19.53 11.71 3.31
CA PHE A 62 -20.98 11.42 3.38
C PHE A 62 -21.71 12.34 4.36
N ALA A 63 -21.11 12.69 5.50
CA ALA A 63 -21.72 13.59 6.48
C ALA A 63 -22.06 14.96 5.85
N ASP A 64 -21.16 15.49 5.03
CA ASP A 64 -21.37 16.75 4.33
C ASP A 64 -22.44 16.60 3.24
N HIS A 65 -22.42 15.51 2.45
CA HIS A 65 -23.45 15.26 1.45
C HIS A 65 -24.86 15.16 2.06
N TYR A 66 -25.03 14.50 3.23
CA TYR A 66 -26.33 14.46 3.90
C TYR A 66 -26.80 15.86 4.32
N ARG A 67 -25.89 16.71 4.80
CA ARG A 67 -26.19 18.09 5.19
C ARG A 67 -26.57 18.94 3.97
N GLU A 68 -25.84 18.80 2.88
CA GLU A 68 -26.02 19.58 1.66
C GLU A 68 -27.25 19.15 0.85
N ALA A 69 -27.67 17.88 0.97
CA ALA A 69 -28.83 17.33 0.25
C ALA A 69 -30.12 18.14 0.49
N ALA A 70 -30.28 18.75 1.67
CA ALA A 70 -31.40 19.63 1.99
C ALA A 70 -31.48 20.84 1.04
N GLY A 71 -30.34 21.40 0.62
CA GLY A 71 -30.27 22.49 -0.35
C GLY A 71 -30.77 22.11 -1.75
N PHE A 72 -30.83 20.81 -2.04
CA PHE A 72 -31.37 20.26 -3.29
C PHE A 72 -32.79 19.70 -3.14
N GLY A 73 -33.46 19.96 -2.01
CA GLY A 73 -34.85 19.55 -1.77
C GLY A 73 -35.01 18.12 -1.24
N TRP A 74 -33.92 17.45 -0.87
CA TRP A 74 -34.01 16.13 -0.21
C TRP A 74 -34.26 16.29 1.27
N THR A 75 -35.19 15.51 1.82
CA THR A 75 -35.32 15.32 3.26
C THR A 75 -34.63 14.01 3.63
N ALA A 76 -33.50 14.10 4.32
CA ALA A 76 -32.74 12.94 4.77
C ALA A 76 -32.18 13.21 6.17
N GLU A 77 -32.34 12.24 7.07
CA GLU A 77 -31.62 12.23 8.34
C GLU A 77 -30.23 11.62 8.14
N GLN A 78 -29.21 12.19 8.79
CA GLN A 78 -27.86 11.63 8.73
C GLN A 78 -27.79 10.35 9.56
N PRO A 79 -27.44 9.19 8.97
CA PRO A 79 -27.29 7.94 9.71
C PRO A 79 -26.05 7.98 10.61
N ALA A 80 -26.04 7.12 11.63
CA ALA A 80 -24.86 6.90 12.46
C ALA A 80 -23.72 6.28 11.62
N PHE A 81 -22.50 6.71 11.90
CA PHE A 81 -21.29 6.17 11.27
C PHE A 81 -20.67 5.08 12.15
N ASP A 82 -20.38 3.91 11.55
CA ASP A 82 -19.65 2.81 12.19
C ASP A 82 -18.24 2.69 11.59
N TRP A 83 -17.24 3.03 12.41
CA TRP A 83 -15.84 2.93 12.03
C TRP A 83 -15.39 1.49 11.78
N SER A 84 -15.80 0.57 12.64
CA SER A 84 -15.38 -0.83 12.56
C SER A 84 -15.92 -1.48 11.27
N GLU A 85 -17.15 -1.13 10.87
CA GLU A 85 -17.71 -1.58 9.59
C GLU A 85 -16.94 -1.01 8.40
N LEU A 86 -16.60 0.29 8.40
CA LEU A 86 -15.77 0.89 7.34
C LEU A 86 -14.42 0.16 7.20
N ILE A 87 -13.73 -0.08 8.31
CA ILE A 87 -12.42 -0.74 8.30
C ILE A 87 -12.53 -2.19 7.84
N ALA A 88 -13.56 -2.93 8.27
CA ALA A 88 -13.81 -4.30 7.81
C ALA A 88 -14.10 -4.35 6.30
N ASN A 89 -14.92 -3.43 5.77
CA ASN A 89 -15.22 -3.34 4.35
C ASN A 89 -13.98 -2.97 3.52
N LYS A 90 -13.18 -2.02 4.01
CA LYS A 90 -11.89 -1.67 3.41
C LYS A 90 -10.96 -2.88 3.37
N ASN A 91 -10.81 -3.61 4.47
CA ASN A 91 -9.91 -4.78 4.54
C ASN A 91 -10.30 -5.85 3.52
N ARG A 92 -11.60 -6.15 3.42
CA ARG A 92 -12.14 -7.10 2.43
C ARG A 92 -11.82 -6.69 0.99
N GLU A 93 -11.90 -5.40 0.68
CA GLU A 93 -11.52 -4.90 -0.64
C GLU A 93 -10.01 -5.01 -0.91
N ILE A 94 -9.17 -4.72 0.09
CA ILE A 94 -7.72 -4.90 -0.05
C ILE A 94 -7.36 -6.36 -0.29
N GLU A 95 -7.95 -7.29 0.47
CA GLU A 95 -7.75 -8.74 0.28
C GLU A 95 -8.16 -9.20 -1.13
N ARG A 96 -9.33 -8.72 -1.61
CA ARG A 96 -9.79 -8.99 -2.97
C ARG A 96 -8.79 -8.49 -4.02
N LEU A 97 -8.27 -7.28 -3.83
CA LEU A 97 -7.26 -6.72 -4.73
C LEU A 97 -5.95 -7.50 -4.67
N ASN A 98 -5.48 -7.92 -3.49
CA ASN A 98 -4.27 -8.76 -3.41
C ASN A 98 -4.43 -10.04 -4.22
N GLY A 99 -5.60 -10.69 -4.14
CA GLY A 99 -5.93 -11.86 -4.97
C GLY A 99 -5.90 -11.57 -6.47
N ILE A 100 -6.41 -10.41 -6.90
CA ILE A 100 -6.30 -9.96 -8.30
C ILE A 100 -4.83 -9.79 -8.69
N TYR A 101 -4.03 -9.10 -7.88
CA TYR A 101 -2.61 -8.88 -8.18
C TYR A 101 -1.82 -10.18 -8.28
N ARG A 102 -2.15 -11.19 -7.45
CA ARG A 102 -1.61 -12.55 -7.61
C ARG A 102 -2.01 -13.17 -8.95
N GLY A 103 -3.31 -13.22 -9.23
CA GLY A 103 -3.82 -13.80 -10.48
C GLY A 103 -3.27 -13.11 -11.73
N LEU A 104 -2.97 -11.81 -11.66
CA LEU A 104 -2.31 -11.07 -12.73
C LEU A 104 -0.88 -11.58 -13.01
N LEU A 105 -0.10 -11.91 -11.98
CA LEU A 105 1.24 -12.48 -12.14
C LEU A 105 1.14 -13.93 -12.65
N ASP A 106 0.30 -14.75 -12.02
CA ASP A 106 0.10 -16.16 -12.37
C ASP A 106 -0.35 -16.32 -13.83
N SER A 107 -1.34 -15.52 -14.26
CA SER A 107 -1.87 -15.58 -15.64
C SER A 107 -0.86 -15.15 -16.70
N ALA A 108 0.17 -14.39 -16.32
CA ALA A 108 1.26 -14.02 -17.21
C ALA A 108 2.43 -15.01 -17.17
N GLY A 109 2.36 -16.06 -16.35
CA GLY A 109 3.44 -17.04 -16.18
C GLY A 109 4.65 -16.48 -15.43
N VAL A 110 4.46 -15.43 -14.61
CA VAL A 110 5.53 -14.89 -13.76
C VAL A 110 5.65 -15.77 -12.51
N GLU A 111 6.87 -16.21 -12.20
CA GLU A 111 7.13 -16.94 -10.95
C GLU A 111 7.18 -15.96 -9.77
N LEU A 112 6.36 -16.21 -8.75
CA LEU A 112 6.31 -15.39 -7.54
C LEU A 112 7.07 -16.07 -6.40
N PHE A 113 8.08 -15.38 -5.90
CA PHE A 113 8.79 -15.71 -4.67
C PHE A 113 8.21 -14.90 -3.50
N GLU A 114 7.67 -15.59 -2.50
CA GLU A 114 7.22 -14.96 -1.26
C GLU A 114 8.39 -14.88 -0.29
N GLY A 115 9.02 -13.71 -0.21
CA GLY A 115 10.21 -13.49 0.61
C GLY A 115 10.97 -12.21 0.28
N ARG A 116 11.90 -11.85 1.16
CA ARG A 116 12.78 -10.70 0.96
C ARG A 116 13.92 -11.08 0.03
N ALA A 117 14.00 -10.41 -1.11
CA ALA A 117 15.13 -10.55 -2.02
C ALA A 117 16.26 -9.55 -1.71
N ARG A 118 17.51 -10.01 -1.86
CA ARG A 118 18.72 -9.18 -1.77
C ARG A 118 19.68 -9.52 -2.90
N LEU A 119 20.35 -8.50 -3.42
CA LEU A 119 21.44 -8.68 -4.38
C LEU A 119 22.65 -9.28 -3.67
N LEU A 120 23.19 -10.38 -4.19
CA LEU A 120 24.51 -10.90 -3.78
C LEU A 120 25.62 -10.36 -4.68
N ASP A 121 25.32 -10.16 -5.95
CA ASP A 121 26.19 -9.56 -6.97
C ASP A 121 25.33 -8.93 -8.09
N SER A 122 25.90 -8.68 -9.26
CA SER A 122 25.22 -8.03 -10.39
C SER A 122 24.15 -8.91 -11.06
N HIS A 123 24.18 -10.23 -10.90
CA HIS A 123 23.26 -11.17 -11.56
C HIS A 123 22.64 -12.21 -10.61
N THR A 124 23.03 -12.25 -9.34
CA THR A 124 22.53 -13.24 -8.36
C THR A 124 21.66 -12.57 -7.31
N VAL A 125 20.45 -13.12 -7.13
CA VAL A 125 19.50 -12.72 -6.09
C VAL A 125 19.35 -13.85 -5.08
N GLU A 126 19.47 -13.53 -3.80
CA GLU A 126 19.06 -14.44 -2.72
C GLU A 126 17.68 -14.03 -2.20
N ILE A 127 16.78 -15.00 -2.07
CA ILE A 127 15.45 -14.82 -1.50
C ILE A 127 15.40 -15.51 -0.14
N ASP A 128 15.05 -14.74 0.89
CA ASP A 128 14.74 -15.24 2.23
C ASP A 128 13.23 -15.32 2.42
N ALA A 129 12.69 -16.54 2.38
CA ALA A 129 11.27 -16.82 2.60
C ALA A 129 10.90 -16.97 4.10
N GLY A 130 11.84 -16.67 4.99
CA GLY A 130 11.73 -16.90 6.43
C GLY A 130 12.26 -18.27 6.87
N GLY A 131 12.64 -18.36 8.15
CA GLY A 131 13.19 -19.58 8.74
C GLY A 131 14.62 -19.87 8.24
N SER A 132 14.86 -21.11 7.80
CA SER A 132 16.17 -21.56 7.28
C SER A 132 16.18 -21.75 5.75
N SER A 133 15.09 -21.44 5.06
CA SER A 133 14.98 -21.61 3.61
C SER A 133 15.49 -20.36 2.90
N ARG A 134 16.58 -20.52 2.16
CA ARG A 134 17.10 -19.50 1.25
C ARG A 134 17.23 -20.11 -0.14
N SER A 135 16.64 -19.45 -1.13
CA SER A 135 16.88 -19.77 -2.53
C SER A 135 17.82 -18.75 -3.13
N ARG A 136 18.60 -19.18 -4.11
CA ARG A 136 19.43 -18.31 -4.94
C ARG A 136 19.06 -18.58 -6.37
N VAL A 137 18.87 -17.50 -7.11
CA VAL A 137 18.56 -17.53 -8.53
C VAL A 137 19.42 -16.50 -9.23
N THR A 138 19.63 -16.72 -10.51
CA THR A 138 20.38 -15.85 -11.39
C THR A 138 19.46 -15.21 -12.43
N ALA A 139 19.76 -13.99 -12.84
CA ALA A 139 19.00 -13.30 -13.87
C ALA A 139 19.89 -12.42 -14.75
N ASP A 140 19.59 -12.36 -16.04
CA ASP A 140 20.25 -11.45 -16.97
C ASP A 140 20.01 -9.99 -16.53
N GLN A 141 18.74 -9.62 -16.34
CA GLN A 141 18.36 -8.28 -15.89
C GLN A 141 17.69 -8.32 -14.52
N ILE A 142 17.98 -7.31 -13.68
CA ILE A 142 17.34 -7.16 -12.37
C ILE A 142 16.70 -5.77 -12.26
N LEU A 143 15.41 -5.74 -11.97
CA LEU A 143 14.66 -4.51 -11.69
C LEU A 143 14.45 -4.35 -10.19
N ILE A 144 14.95 -3.24 -9.63
CA ILE A 144 14.72 -2.85 -8.24
C ILE A 144 13.46 -1.96 -8.18
N ALA A 145 12.36 -2.49 -7.63
CA ALA A 145 11.06 -1.82 -7.53
C ALA A 145 10.53 -1.80 -6.08
N VAL A 146 11.42 -1.61 -5.11
CA VAL A 146 11.18 -1.79 -3.66
C VAL A 146 10.34 -0.70 -2.98
N GLY A 147 10.04 0.40 -3.69
CA GLY A 147 9.25 1.50 -3.14
C GLY A 147 9.97 2.31 -2.04
N SER A 148 9.19 2.89 -1.13
CA SER A 148 9.66 3.73 -0.02
C SER A 148 8.96 3.37 1.29
N TRP A 149 9.44 3.92 2.40
CA TRP A 149 8.92 3.66 3.74
C TRP A 149 8.66 4.98 4.49
N PRO A 150 7.64 5.06 5.39
CA PRO A 150 7.45 6.23 6.24
C PRO A 150 8.68 6.51 7.11
N ASP A 151 9.05 7.78 7.20
CA ASP A 151 10.13 8.23 8.08
C ASP A 151 9.57 8.69 9.44
N MET A 152 10.19 8.23 10.52
CA MET A 152 9.82 8.58 11.89
C MET A 152 11.01 9.31 12.52
N PRO A 153 10.93 10.62 12.81
CA PRO A 153 12.07 11.39 13.26
C PRO A 153 12.55 10.93 14.65
N PRO A 154 13.87 10.95 14.93
CA PRO A 154 14.43 10.47 16.19
C PRO A 154 14.22 11.48 17.32
N ILE A 155 12.96 11.64 17.75
CA ILE A 155 12.55 12.53 18.85
C ILE A 155 11.96 11.70 20.00
N PRO A 156 12.11 12.14 21.26
CA PRO A 156 11.50 11.45 22.40
C PRO A 156 9.98 11.30 22.22
N GLY A 157 9.46 10.08 22.45
CA GLY A 157 8.03 9.76 22.34
C GLY A 157 7.58 9.39 20.93
N ILE A 158 8.47 9.35 19.93
CA ILE A 158 8.13 8.90 18.57
C ILE A 158 7.61 7.46 18.55
N GLU A 159 8.01 6.62 19.50
CA GLU A 159 7.57 5.24 19.68
C GLU A 159 6.07 5.11 20.00
N TYR A 160 5.42 6.19 20.44
CA TYR A 160 3.98 6.24 20.68
C TYR A 160 3.19 6.76 19.47
N ALA A 161 3.89 7.27 18.45
CA ALA A 161 3.27 7.72 17.22
C ALA A 161 3.09 6.54 16.25
N ILE A 162 2.18 6.74 15.31
CA ILE A 162 1.94 5.82 14.20
C ILE A 162 2.17 6.51 12.87
N SER A 163 2.39 5.72 11.83
CA SER A 163 2.52 6.21 10.46
C SER A 163 1.23 5.96 9.65
N SER A 164 1.27 6.29 8.36
CA SER A 164 0.21 5.90 7.42
C SER A 164 0.00 4.38 7.33
N ASN A 165 1.02 3.58 7.64
CA ASN A 165 0.90 2.11 7.59
C ASN A 165 -0.12 1.59 8.61
N GLU A 166 -0.12 2.15 9.83
CA GLU A 166 -1.01 1.72 10.90
C GLU A 166 -2.33 2.51 10.91
N ALA A 167 -2.33 3.77 10.44
CA ALA A 167 -3.50 4.65 10.47
C ALA A 167 -4.74 4.06 9.75
N PHE A 168 -4.54 3.25 8.72
CA PHE A 168 -5.63 2.55 8.03
C PHE A 168 -6.24 1.38 8.82
N TYR A 169 -5.64 0.98 9.93
CA TYR A 169 -6.01 -0.23 10.69
C TYR A 169 -6.30 0.06 12.16
N LEU A 170 -6.49 1.32 12.53
CA LEU A 170 -6.94 1.68 13.87
C LEU A 170 -8.24 0.93 14.20
N GLU A 171 -8.28 0.28 15.38
CA GLU A 171 -9.45 -0.50 15.81
C GLU A 171 -10.68 0.38 16.10
N ARG A 172 -10.44 1.64 16.48
CA ARG A 172 -11.46 2.61 16.85
C ARG A 172 -11.12 3.97 16.23
N LEU A 173 -12.15 4.73 15.86
CA LEU A 173 -11.99 6.13 15.49
C LEU A 173 -11.53 6.92 16.72
N PRO A 174 -10.36 7.59 16.69
CA PRO A 174 -9.91 8.39 17.81
C PRO A 174 -10.83 9.61 18.00
N GLU A 175 -11.12 9.98 19.24
CA GLU A 175 -11.82 11.24 19.54
C GLU A 175 -10.96 12.45 19.15
N HIS A 176 -9.64 12.32 19.30
CA HIS A 176 -8.64 13.33 19.03
C HIS A 176 -7.48 12.75 18.22
N VAL A 177 -7.05 13.48 17.20
CA VAL A 177 -5.86 13.10 16.42
C VAL A 177 -4.95 14.29 16.18
N ALA A 178 -3.66 14.11 16.43
CA ALA A 178 -2.63 15.06 16.01
C ALA A 178 -1.90 14.48 14.80
N VAL A 179 -1.89 15.21 13.69
CA VAL A 179 -1.19 14.82 12.45
C VAL A 179 0.03 15.72 12.30
N VAL A 180 1.22 15.13 12.31
CA VAL A 180 2.49 15.85 12.20
C VAL A 180 2.99 15.75 10.76
N GLY A 181 3.02 16.87 10.06
CA GLY A 181 3.43 16.98 8.66
C GLY A 181 2.32 17.54 7.77
N GLY A 182 2.62 18.65 7.07
CA GLY A 182 1.67 19.37 6.21
C GLY A 182 1.74 18.98 4.73
N GLY A 183 2.39 17.86 4.40
CA GLY A 183 2.35 17.31 3.05
C GLY A 183 0.98 16.70 2.73
N TYR A 184 0.79 16.28 1.48
CA TYR A 184 -0.51 15.77 1.01
C TYR A 184 -1.07 14.62 1.88
N ILE A 185 -0.21 13.70 2.34
CA ILE A 185 -0.64 12.58 3.21
C ILE A 185 -1.22 13.11 4.52
N GLY A 186 -0.54 14.05 5.16
CA GLY A 186 -0.98 14.60 6.45
C GLY A 186 -2.28 15.39 6.32
N VAL A 187 -2.40 16.21 5.28
CA VAL A 187 -3.64 16.96 5.00
C VAL A 187 -4.81 16.01 4.71
N GLU A 188 -4.58 14.96 3.93
CA GLU A 188 -5.61 13.95 3.63
C GLU A 188 -6.09 13.24 4.90
N PHE A 189 -5.18 12.74 5.74
CA PHE A 189 -5.57 12.08 7.00
C PHE A 189 -6.25 13.04 7.98
N ALA A 190 -5.77 14.27 8.11
CA ALA A 190 -6.43 15.27 8.96
C ALA A 190 -7.87 15.52 8.48
N GLY A 191 -8.09 15.64 7.17
CA GLY A 191 -9.43 15.79 6.58
C GLY A 191 -10.31 14.55 6.76
N ILE A 192 -9.77 13.35 6.57
CA ILE A 192 -10.49 12.08 6.78
C ILE A 192 -11.01 12.01 8.23
N PHE A 193 -10.12 12.18 9.21
CA PHE A 193 -10.50 12.06 10.62
C PHE A 193 -11.49 13.15 11.03
N ALA A 194 -11.27 14.40 10.59
CA ALA A 194 -12.20 15.49 10.85
C ALA A 194 -13.59 15.24 10.25
N GLY A 195 -13.66 14.80 8.99
CA GLY A 195 -14.92 14.50 8.30
C GLY A 195 -15.69 13.32 8.89
N LEU A 196 -14.98 12.41 9.59
CA LEU A 196 -15.59 11.29 10.32
C LEU A 196 -15.90 11.63 11.79
N GLY A 197 -15.63 12.85 12.25
CA GLY A 197 -16.04 13.36 13.56
C GLY A 197 -14.95 13.47 14.62
N SER A 198 -13.69 13.14 14.31
CA SER A 198 -12.57 13.36 15.23
C SER A 198 -12.19 14.84 15.34
N ARG A 199 -11.68 15.27 16.50
CA ARG A 199 -10.99 16.55 16.65
C ARG A 199 -9.57 16.45 16.12
N ALA A 200 -9.37 16.84 14.86
CA ALA A 200 -8.07 16.76 14.18
C ALA A 200 -7.25 18.07 14.33
N THR A 201 -6.00 17.93 14.74
CA THR A 201 -5.00 19.01 14.80
C THR A 201 -3.87 18.71 13.83
N LEU A 202 -3.66 19.57 12.82
CA LEU A 202 -2.54 19.47 11.89
C LEU A 202 -1.37 20.33 12.38
N ILE A 203 -0.20 19.72 12.52
CA ILE A 203 1.03 20.38 12.96
C ILE A 203 1.99 20.44 11.78
N TYR A 204 2.39 21.65 11.39
CA TYR A 204 3.30 21.90 10.28
C TYR A 204 4.49 22.76 10.71
N ARG A 205 5.67 22.46 10.15
CA ARG A 205 6.93 23.13 10.51
C ARG A 205 7.07 24.51 9.88
N GLY A 206 6.50 24.72 8.69
CA GLY A 206 6.63 25.97 7.93
C GLY A 206 5.62 27.04 8.34
N PRO A 207 5.78 28.29 7.86
CA PRO A 207 4.91 29.40 8.21
C PRO A 207 3.51 29.33 7.57
N LEU A 208 3.38 28.68 6.40
CA LEU A 208 2.13 28.48 5.63
C LEU A 208 2.23 27.16 4.83
N PHE A 209 1.09 26.51 4.60
CA PHE A 209 0.95 25.28 3.81
C PHE A 209 1.27 25.46 2.32
#